data_AF-A0A561DCT2-F1
#
_entry.id   AF-A0A561DCT2-F1
#
_cell.length_a   1.000
_cell.length_b   1.000
_cell.length_c   1.000
_cell.angle_alpha   90.00
_cell.angle_beta   90.00
_cell.angle_gamma   90.00
#
_symmetry.space_group_name_H-M   'P 1'
#
loop_
_entity.id
_entity.type
_entity.pdbx_description
1 polymer ?
#
loop_
_entity_poly.entity_id
_entity_poly.type
_entity_poly.pdbx_seq_one_letter_code
_entity_poly.pdbx_strand_id
1 'polypeptide(L)'
;MISAVFSASNGRKTESNANVWGTSPVSYLTIKTDEFDAKTAWKFSVKTQQIDPAILSWTQMKEFDTTITTSIKSWMLTHGYAGKEIKITAIPILSLTTPTSGGRVSKGDITIEFLTKDKVDEKGLFLPQKIEYKNVSAAQIRAMVGMRAMLSYLVTNITQTSDNITVSGLGDGHGVGLSQWGAKNRADAGQKYNEILAFYYDGTTITKEYMERPQSAVQPSPEPNDQAEVPTTAPIVIETPPADTTAPQISAVSVNVDNAKSKAAISFKTNEKAKISVYIKDSTGKILTYLSQDALTEPGTISKEYNTSTLANGKYYAGIIAMDGSNNRASTLPSFEVKKIVPVKDTTAPKISSVKTSVNNTTNKASLTFNTNETSKLTIYIKDSKGKILTYLKKDALTKAGAVKLDYSTNSYANGKYTVAILTVDTSNNKSSATAAFEVKKVKTGKVLVSLLHVRTSASSKAKIIGTIKKNQTVTILSTSRGWYRISYGKLTGYVPQTAVK
;
A
#
# COMPACT_ATOMS: atom_id res chain seq x y z
N MET A 1 -37.50 0.54 0.92
CA MET A 1 -36.45 -0.03 0.05
C MET A 1 -35.77 -1.20 0.78
N ILE A 2 -35.60 -2.34 0.13
CA ILE A 2 -35.01 -3.55 0.71
C ILE A 2 -33.49 -3.64 0.51
N SER A 3 -32.81 -4.50 1.26
CA SER A 3 -31.45 -4.92 0.94
C SER A 3 -31.47 -5.99 -0.16
N ALA A 4 -31.46 -5.55 -1.43
CA ALA A 4 -31.51 -6.41 -2.60
C ALA A 4 -30.14 -7.07 -2.91
N VAL A 5 -29.68 -7.92 -2.00
CA VAL A 5 -28.42 -8.67 -2.15
C VAL A 5 -28.54 -9.77 -3.22
N PHE A 6 -27.42 -10.09 -3.86
CA PHE A 6 -27.37 -11.09 -4.93
C PHE A 6 -26.01 -11.79 -4.97
N SER A 7 -25.97 -12.99 -5.56
CA SER A 7 -24.75 -13.77 -5.78
C SER A 7 -24.79 -14.44 -7.15
N ALA A 8 -23.64 -14.92 -7.65
CA ALA A 8 -23.57 -15.52 -8.98
C ALA A 8 -24.45 -16.76 -9.08
N SER A 9 -24.34 -17.68 -8.12
CA SER A 9 -25.17 -18.89 -8.04
C SER A 9 -25.44 -19.27 -6.58
N ASN A 10 -26.69 -19.60 -6.26
CA ASN A 10 -27.08 -20.05 -4.92
C ASN A 10 -26.99 -21.58 -4.76
N GLY A 11 -26.64 -22.33 -5.80
CA GLY A 11 -26.51 -23.79 -5.74
C GLY A 11 -27.86 -24.53 -5.62
N ARG A 12 -28.91 -23.94 -6.20
CA ARG A 12 -30.33 -24.33 -6.12
C ARG A 12 -31.02 -24.13 -4.77
N LYS A 13 -30.40 -23.46 -3.82
CA LYS A 13 -31.04 -23.15 -2.54
C LYS A 13 -30.57 -21.81 -2.01
N THR A 14 -31.47 -20.83 -1.91
CA THR A 14 -31.14 -19.52 -1.32
C THR A 14 -30.80 -19.64 0.16
N GLU A 15 -30.21 -18.60 0.74
CA GLU A 15 -29.86 -18.53 2.15
C GLU A 15 -30.55 -17.36 2.85
N SER A 16 -30.71 -17.45 4.17
CA SER A 16 -31.11 -16.31 4.99
C SER A 16 -29.94 -15.37 5.32
N ASN A 17 -30.24 -14.09 5.48
CA ASN A 17 -29.25 -13.09 5.91
C ASN A 17 -28.71 -13.39 7.33
N ALA A 18 -29.57 -13.90 8.21
CA ALA A 18 -29.19 -14.27 9.57
C ALA A 18 -28.15 -15.39 9.61
N ASN A 19 -28.29 -16.42 8.78
CA ASN A 19 -27.35 -17.51 8.71
C ASN A 19 -25.96 -17.08 8.20
N VAL A 20 -25.92 -16.16 7.22
CA VAL A 20 -24.65 -15.74 6.60
C VAL A 20 -23.95 -14.64 7.39
N TRP A 21 -24.70 -13.69 7.94
CA TRP A 21 -24.14 -12.47 8.54
C TRP A 21 -24.43 -12.31 10.03
N GLY A 22 -25.20 -13.21 10.64
CA GLY A 22 -25.58 -13.11 12.07
C GLY A 22 -26.52 -11.94 12.39
N THR A 23 -27.07 -11.27 11.37
CA THR A 23 -28.02 -10.17 11.53
C THR A 23 -29.43 -10.69 11.82
N SER A 24 -30.32 -9.85 12.36
CA SER A 24 -31.74 -10.22 12.50
C SER A 24 -32.34 -10.66 11.17
N PRO A 25 -33.08 -11.78 11.13
CA PRO A 25 -33.67 -12.28 9.89
C PRO A 25 -34.66 -11.27 9.31
N VAL A 26 -34.63 -11.08 7.99
CA VAL A 26 -35.62 -10.26 7.28
C VAL A 26 -36.57 -11.14 6.47
N SER A 27 -37.85 -10.76 6.44
CA SER A 27 -38.92 -11.55 5.83
C SER A 27 -38.77 -11.78 4.33
N TYR A 28 -38.03 -10.90 3.62
CA TYR A 28 -37.85 -10.99 2.17
C TYR A 28 -36.62 -11.80 1.74
N LEU A 29 -35.73 -12.20 2.66
CA LEU A 29 -34.55 -13.04 2.36
C LEU A 29 -34.73 -14.44 2.95
N THR A 30 -35.66 -15.19 2.35
CA THR A 30 -36.03 -16.54 2.80
C THR A 30 -35.20 -17.62 2.13
N ILE A 31 -35.08 -18.76 2.83
CA ILE A 31 -34.47 -19.98 2.30
C ILE A 31 -35.50 -20.69 1.44
N LYS A 32 -35.23 -20.84 0.15
CA LYS A 32 -36.11 -21.50 -0.81
C LYS A 32 -35.30 -22.27 -1.86
N THR A 33 -35.91 -23.31 -2.41
CA THR A 33 -35.35 -24.04 -3.55
C THR A 33 -35.44 -23.20 -4.82
N ASP A 34 -34.36 -23.15 -5.60
CA ASP A 34 -34.26 -22.40 -6.83
C ASP A 34 -33.86 -23.32 -8.00
N GLU A 35 -34.86 -23.97 -8.60
CA GLU A 35 -34.65 -24.94 -9.69
C GLU A 35 -34.02 -24.33 -10.95
N PHE A 36 -34.12 -23.01 -11.10
CA PHE A 36 -33.53 -22.28 -12.23
C PHE A 36 -32.06 -21.90 -12.00
N ASP A 37 -31.53 -22.02 -10.78
CA ASP A 37 -30.10 -21.78 -10.55
C ASP A 37 -29.24 -22.78 -11.35
N ALA A 38 -28.13 -22.29 -11.91
CA ALA A 38 -27.21 -23.10 -12.71
C ALA A 38 -26.54 -24.26 -11.94
N LYS A 39 -26.69 -24.32 -10.60
CA LYS A 39 -26.10 -25.35 -9.75
C LYS A 39 -24.59 -25.41 -9.93
N THR A 40 -23.94 -24.24 -9.90
CA THR A 40 -22.51 -24.09 -10.21
C THR A 40 -21.68 -24.99 -9.30
N ALA A 41 -21.10 -26.05 -9.84
CA ALA A 41 -20.31 -27.00 -9.06
C ALA A 41 -18.89 -26.49 -8.83
N TRP A 42 -18.34 -26.76 -7.65
CA TRP A 42 -16.95 -26.49 -7.34
C TRP A 42 -16.35 -27.64 -6.53
N LYS A 43 -15.05 -27.85 -6.69
CA LYS A 43 -14.30 -28.93 -6.04
C LYS A 43 -12.84 -28.54 -5.90
N PHE A 44 -12.25 -28.92 -4.77
CA PHE A 44 -10.80 -28.94 -4.61
C PHE A 44 -10.37 -30.19 -3.84
N SER A 45 -9.12 -30.59 -4.06
CA SER A 45 -8.48 -31.71 -3.37
C SER A 45 -7.10 -31.28 -2.91
N VAL A 46 -6.64 -31.88 -1.82
CA VAL A 46 -5.30 -31.67 -1.27
C VAL A 46 -4.81 -32.94 -0.60
N LYS A 47 -3.54 -33.27 -0.77
CA LYS A 47 -2.91 -34.33 -0.02
C LYS A 47 -2.75 -33.96 1.45
N THR A 48 -2.97 -34.93 2.32
CA THR A 48 -2.75 -34.78 3.77
C THR A 48 -1.27 -34.56 4.07
N GLN A 49 -0.37 -35.25 3.36
CA GLN A 49 1.08 -34.99 3.33
C GLN A 49 1.43 -34.18 2.09
N GLN A 50 2.15 -33.07 2.23
CA GLN A 50 2.52 -32.17 1.12
C GLN A 50 3.96 -32.32 0.68
N ILE A 51 4.88 -32.77 1.54
CA ILE A 51 6.29 -32.94 1.20
C ILE A 51 6.73 -34.34 1.64
N ASP A 52 7.54 -35.01 0.84
CA ASP A 52 8.20 -36.26 1.24
C ASP A 52 9.09 -36.01 2.48
N PRO A 53 8.82 -36.65 3.64
CA PRO A 53 9.60 -36.47 4.86
C PRO A 53 11.09 -36.81 4.72
N ALA A 54 11.47 -37.62 3.72
CA ALA A 54 12.87 -37.96 3.45
C ALA A 54 13.68 -36.80 2.84
N ILE A 55 13.02 -35.77 2.29
CA ILE A 55 13.69 -34.62 1.65
C ILE A 55 13.97 -33.55 2.70
N LEU A 56 15.23 -33.42 3.13
CA LEU A 56 15.65 -32.46 4.16
C LEU A 56 16.20 -31.14 3.61
N SER A 57 16.47 -31.05 2.31
CA SER A 57 17.02 -29.84 1.68
C SER A 57 15.91 -28.85 1.31
N TRP A 58 16.03 -27.59 1.77
CA TRP A 58 15.06 -26.53 1.49
C TRP A 58 14.79 -26.36 -0.01
N THR A 59 15.81 -26.41 -0.85
CA THR A 59 15.65 -26.19 -2.30
C THR A 59 14.98 -27.35 -3.01
N GLN A 60 15.09 -28.57 -2.48
CA GLN A 60 14.51 -29.78 -3.06
C GLN A 60 13.09 -30.05 -2.57
N MET A 61 12.73 -29.62 -1.37
CA MET A 61 11.36 -29.75 -0.85
C MET A 61 10.38 -29.07 -1.81
N LYS A 62 9.35 -29.78 -2.27
CA LYS A 62 8.30 -29.22 -3.12
C LYS A 62 6.97 -29.76 -2.64
N GLU A 63 6.01 -28.86 -2.40
CA GLU A 63 4.65 -29.27 -2.08
C GLU A 63 4.02 -30.03 -3.26
N PHE A 64 3.37 -31.16 -2.98
CA PHE A 64 2.69 -31.97 -4.00
C PHE A 64 1.55 -31.19 -4.65
N ASP A 65 0.79 -30.42 -3.87
CA ASP A 65 -0.29 -29.57 -4.35
C ASP A 65 0.09 -28.09 -4.30
N THR A 66 -0.33 -27.34 -5.32
CA THR A 66 -0.09 -25.88 -5.38
C THR A 66 -1.35 -25.04 -5.25
N THR A 67 -2.54 -25.61 -5.41
CA THR A 67 -3.81 -24.86 -5.46
C THR A 67 -4.13 -24.19 -4.13
N ILE A 68 -4.49 -24.97 -3.11
CA ILE A 68 -4.89 -24.39 -1.82
C ILE A 68 -3.68 -24.05 -0.93
N THR A 69 -2.54 -24.73 -1.11
CA THR A 69 -1.31 -24.48 -0.35
C THR A 69 -0.75 -23.08 -0.61
N THR A 70 -0.86 -22.58 -1.85
CA THR A 70 -0.49 -21.19 -2.18
C THR A 70 -1.38 -20.20 -1.42
N SER A 71 -2.70 -20.41 -1.43
CA SER A 71 -3.65 -19.58 -0.67
C SER A 71 -3.36 -19.59 0.83
N ILE A 72 -3.11 -20.77 1.40
CA ILE A 72 -2.79 -20.92 2.82
C ILE A 72 -1.50 -20.17 3.16
N LYS A 73 -0.44 -20.31 2.35
CA LYS A 73 0.80 -19.54 2.53
C LYS A 73 0.54 -18.04 2.47
N SER A 74 -0.20 -17.55 1.48
CA SER A 74 -0.58 -16.12 1.40
C SER A 74 -1.36 -15.65 2.63
N TRP A 75 -2.27 -16.48 3.14
CA TRP A 75 -2.99 -16.19 4.38
C TRP A 75 -2.04 -16.11 5.58
N MET A 76 -1.13 -17.09 5.75
CA MET A 76 -0.14 -17.10 6.84
C MET A 76 0.78 -15.88 6.83
N LEU A 77 1.22 -15.42 5.64
CA LEU A 77 2.06 -14.21 5.50
C LEU A 77 1.38 -12.96 6.06
N THR A 78 0.04 -12.91 6.08
CA THR A 78 -0.73 -11.79 6.65
C THR A 78 -1.16 -12.03 8.10
N HIS A 79 -0.93 -13.23 8.65
CA HIS A 79 -1.37 -13.67 9.97
C HIS A 79 -0.19 -14.23 10.79
N GLY A 80 0.84 -13.41 10.97
CA GLY A 80 1.96 -13.70 11.87
C GLY A 80 3.24 -14.22 11.22
N TYR A 81 3.23 -14.52 9.91
CA TYR A 81 4.41 -15.02 9.19
C TYR A 81 4.91 -14.05 8.10
N ALA A 82 4.72 -12.75 8.29
CA ALA A 82 5.16 -11.73 7.34
C ALA A 82 6.66 -11.84 7.04
N GLY A 83 7.01 -11.82 5.75
CA GLY A 83 8.40 -11.91 5.28
C GLY A 83 9.07 -13.28 5.44
N LYS A 84 8.34 -14.31 5.87
CA LYS A 84 8.88 -15.68 6.01
C LYS A 84 8.78 -16.44 4.69
N GLU A 85 9.80 -17.26 4.40
CA GLU A 85 9.69 -18.31 3.38
C GLU A 85 9.09 -19.55 4.06
N ILE A 86 7.91 -20.00 3.59
CA ILE A 86 7.10 -21.06 4.21
C ILE A 86 7.00 -22.25 3.25
N LYS A 87 7.10 -23.46 3.79
CA LYS A 87 6.76 -24.71 3.10
C LYS A 87 5.75 -25.51 3.92
N ILE A 88 4.60 -25.81 3.34
CA ILE A 88 3.58 -26.63 4.01
C ILE A 88 4.00 -28.08 3.90
N THR A 89 4.16 -28.77 5.03
CA THR A 89 4.56 -30.18 5.08
C THR A 89 3.36 -31.12 5.14
N ALA A 90 2.27 -30.70 5.80
CA ALA A 90 1.04 -31.49 5.88
C ALA A 90 -0.19 -30.62 6.17
N ILE A 91 -1.36 -31.10 5.75
CA ILE A 91 -2.69 -30.59 6.10
C ILE A 91 -3.51 -31.79 6.59
N PRO A 92 -3.28 -32.26 7.84
CA PRO A 92 -3.88 -33.51 8.31
C PRO A 92 -5.38 -33.39 8.61
N ILE A 93 -5.88 -32.18 8.84
CA ILE A 93 -7.28 -31.92 9.17
C ILE A 93 -7.78 -30.75 8.32
N LEU A 94 -8.87 -31.00 7.61
CA LEU A 94 -9.73 -29.97 7.01
C LEU A 94 -11.17 -30.49 7.05
N SER A 95 -11.95 -29.97 7.98
CA SER A 95 -13.36 -30.33 8.17
C SER A 95 -14.23 -29.08 8.05
N LEU A 96 -15.45 -29.26 7.54
CA LEU A 96 -16.48 -28.21 7.53
C LEU A 96 -17.78 -28.82 8.03
N THR A 97 -18.39 -28.19 9.01
CA THR A 97 -19.47 -28.75 9.83
C THR A 97 -20.54 -27.71 10.14
N THR A 98 -21.53 -28.14 10.92
CA THR A 98 -22.63 -27.30 11.43
C THR A 98 -23.35 -26.56 10.29
N PRO A 99 -23.98 -27.29 9.36
CA PRO A 99 -24.75 -26.67 8.30
C PRO A 99 -25.90 -25.86 8.90
N THR A 100 -26.08 -24.65 8.38
CA THR A 100 -27.21 -23.78 8.68
C THR A 100 -28.52 -24.38 8.15
N SER A 101 -29.66 -23.78 8.49
CA SER A 101 -30.96 -24.23 7.94
C SER A 101 -31.04 -24.20 6.41
N GLY A 102 -30.24 -23.36 5.75
CA GLY A 102 -30.10 -23.35 4.29
C GLY A 102 -29.10 -24.39 3.74
N GLY A 103 -28.46 -25.18 4.60
CA GLY A 103 -27.54 -26.27 4.24
C GLY A 103 -26.09 -25.83 4.08
N ARG A 104 -25.76 -24.56 4.33
CA ARG A 104 -24.40 -24.03 4.21
C ARG A 104 -23.60 -24.25 5.49
N VAL A 105 -22.37 -24.75 5.38
CA VAL A 105 -21.47 -24.96 6.53
C VAL A 105 -21.16 -23.61 7.19
N SER A 106 -21.15 -23.59 8.52
CA SER A 106 -20.88 -22.38 9.32
C SER A 106 -19.61 -22.48 10.15
N LYS A 107 -19.14 -23.70 10.43
CA LYS A 107 -17.97 -23.98 11.26
C LYS A 107 -17.04 -24.99 10.59
N GLY A 108 -15.84 -25.14 11.14
CA GLY A 108 -14.92 -26.19 10.74
C GLY A 108 -13.61 -26.16 11.49
N ASP A 109 -12.76 -27.12 11.17
CA ASP A 109 -11.40 -27.26 11.70
C ASP A 109 -10.40 -27.29 10.56
N ILE A 110 -9.22 -26.71 10.78
CA ILE A 110 -8.07 -26.86 9.88
C ILE A 110 -6.78 -26.94 10.69
N THR A 111 -5.94 -27.91 10.36
CA THR A 111 -4.59 -28.05 10.91
C THR A 111 -3.58 -27.95 9.78
N ILE A 112 -2.55 -27.13 9.98
CA ILE A 112 -1.48 -26.91 9.01
C ILE A 112 -0.15 -27.19 9.70
N GLU A 113 0.63 -28.09 9.14
CA GLU A 113 2.02 -28.35 9.53
C GLU A 113 2.94 -27.79 8.45
N PHE A 114 4.01 -27.13 8.87
CA PHE A 114 4.88 -26.38 7.97
C PHE A 114 6.28 -26.15 8.54
N LEU A 115 7.16 -25.66 7.68
CA LEU A 115 8.51 -25.21 8.01
C LEU A 115 8.69 -23.75 7.58
N THR A 116 9.57 -23.03 8.29
CA THR A 116 10.08 -21.73 7.84
C THR A 116 11.59 -21.78 7.70
N LYS A 117 12.12 -21.12 6.68
CA LYS A 117 13.54 -21.23 6.31
C LYS A 117 14.49 -20.72 7.39
N ASP A 118 14.02 -19.77 8.19
CA ASP A 118 14.78 -19.11 9.24
C ASP A 118 14.79 -19.89 10.57
N LYS A 119 14.00 -20.96 10.70
CA LYS A 119 13.84 -21.70 11.95
C LYS A 119 14.46 -23.08 11.83
N VAL A 120 15.69 -23.20 12.34
CA VAL A 120 16.49 -24.42 12.36
C VAL A 120 16.95 -24.75 13.78
N ASP A 121 17.26 -26.02 14.03
CA ASP A 121 17.88 -26.48 15.28
C ASP A 121 19.40 -26.22 15.28
N GLU A 122 20.08 -26.64 16.36
CA GLU A 122 21.53 -26.49 16.53
C GLU A 122 22.35 -27.21 15.45
N LYS A 123 21.75 -28.19 14.76
CA LYS A 123 22.36 -28.97 13.68
C LYS A 123 21.99 -28.45 12.30
N GLY A 124 21.24 -27.34 12.22
CA GLY A 124 20.79 -26.74 10.97
C GLY A 124 19.57 -27.43 10.34
N LEU A 125 18.89 -28.33 11.06
CA LEU A 125 17.68 -29.00 10.58
C LEU A 125 16.45 -28.12 10.80
N PHE A 126 15.59 -27.98 9.79
CA PHE A 126 14.39 -27.15 9.88
C PHE A 126 13.42 -27.68 10.95
N LEU A 127 12.99 -26.79 11.85
CA LEU A 127 12.11 -27.14 12.96
C LEU A 127 10.64 -27.19 12.51
N PRO A 128 9.94 -28.34 12.65
CA PRO A 128 8.51 -28.45 12.37
C PRO A 128 7.67 -27.48 13.19
N GLN A 129 6.66 -26.89 12.55
CA GLN A 129 5.70 -25.99 13.17
C GLN A 129 4.28 -26.41 12.82
N LYS A 130 3.34 -26.09 13.71
CA LYS A 130 1.94 -26.48 13.60
C LYS A 130 1.03 -25.31 13.97
N ILE A 131 -0.03 -25.12 13.20
CA ILE A 131 -1.15 -24.24 13.52
C ILE A 131 -2.44 -25.07 13.52
N GLU A 132 -3.23 -24.90 14.57
CA GLU A 132 -4.54 -25.55 14.73
C GLU A 132 -5.63 -24.51 14.91
N TYR A 133 -6.62 -24.54 14.03
CA TYR A 133 -7.87 -23.80 14.18
C TYR A 133 -8.98 -24.80 14.39
N LYS A 134 -9.60 -24.78 15.57
CA LYS A 134 -10.71 -25.66 15.94
C LYS A 134 -11.98 -24.86 16.15
N ASN A 135 -13.09 -25.35 15.63
CA ASN A 135 -14.42 -24.76 15.71
C ASN A 135 -14.47 -23.27 15.27
N VAL A 136 -13.66 -22.92 14.27
CA VAL A 136 -13.61 -21.57 13.70
C VAL A 136 -14.72 -21.36 12.68
N SER A 137 -14.97 -20.11 12.29
CA SER A 137 -15.95 -19.83 11.24
C SER A 137 -15.53 -20.46 9.91
N ALA A 138 -16.49 -21.00 9.15
CA ALA A 138 -16.25 -21.48 7.80
C ALA A 138 -15.73 -20.34 6.88
N ALA A 139 -16.06 -19.09 7.17
CA ALA A 139 -15.52 -17.92 6.49
C ALA A 139 -14.00 -17.77 6.67
N GLN A 140 -13.48 -18.06 7.87
CA GLN A 140 -12.04 -18.05 8.14
C GLN A 140 -11.33 -19.17 7.38
N ILE A 141 -11.88 -20.39 7.37
CA ILE A 141 -11.31 -21.50 6.58
C ILE A 141 -11.35 -21.20 5.09
N ARG A 142 -12.46 -20.66 4.59
CA ARG A 142 -12.59 -20.22 3.19
C ARG A 142 -11.55 -19.17 2.81
N ALA A 143 -11.23 -18.25 3.71
CA ALA A 143 -10.18 -17.25 3.50
C ALA A 143 -8.77 -17.89 3.43
N MET A 144 -8.53 -18.98 4.17
CA MET A 144 -7.27 -19.73 4.11
C MET A 144 -7.13 -20.54 2.83
N VAL A 145 -8.13 -21.35 2.47
CA VAL A 145 -8.05 -22.25 1.30
C VAL A 145 -8.22 -21.50 -0.03
N GLY A 146 -8.82 -20.32 0.01
CA GLY A 146 -8.97 -19.40 -1.11
C GLY A 146 -10.39 -19.35 -1.66
N MET A 147 -10.86 -18.13 -1.96
CA MET A 147 -12.23 -17.87 -2.43
C MET A 147 -12.57 -18.51 -3.78
N ARG A 148 -11.56 -18.88 -4.57
CA ARG A 148 -11.71 -19.55 -5.87
C ARG A 148 -11.67 -21.07 -5.79
N ALA A 149 -11.09 -21.63 -4.72
CA ALA A 149 -11.14 -23.06 -4.46
C ALA A 149 -12.50 -23.45 -3.83
N MET A 150 -12.96 -22.65 -2.86
CA MET A 150 -14.26 -22.80 -2.22
C MET A 150 -15.17 -21.63 -2.63
N LEU A 151 -16.01 -21.83 -3.64
CA LEU A 151 -16.85 -20.75 -4.22
C LEU A 151 -18.06 -20.39 -3.35
N SER A 152 -18.57 -21.34 -2.56
CA SER A 152 -19.68 -21.11 -1.63
C SER A 152 -19.51 -21.93 -0.36
N TYR A 153 -20.35 -21.65 0.62
CA TYR A 153 -20.47 -22.44 1.85
C TYR A 153 -21.43 -23.64 1.70
N LEU A 154 -22.07 -23.81 0.53
CA LEU A 154 -22.92 -24.97 0.29
C LEU A 154 -22.06 -26.17 -0.11
N VAL A 155 -21.51 -26.85 0.89
CA VAL A 155 -20.70 -28.07 0.75
C VAL A 155 -21.63 -29.27 0.62
N THR A 156 -21.41 -30.08 -0.41
CA THR A 156 -22.22 -31.29 -0.65
C THR A 156 -21.50 -32.58 -0.25
N ASN A 157 -20.17 -32.58 -0.28
CA ASN A 157 -19.38 -33.75 0.12
C ASN A 157 -17.99 -33.34 0.61
N ILE A 158 -17.53 -34.03 1.65
CA ILE A 158 -16.15 -33.99 2.13
C ILE A 158 -15.70 -35.44 2.27
N THR A 159 -14.66 -35.81 1.54
CA THR A 159 -14.07 -37.15 1.61
C THR A 159 -12.64 -37.01 2.10
N GLN A 160 -12.35 -37.62 3.24
CA GLN A 160 -11.01 -37.68 3.81
C GLN A 160 -10.52 -39.13 3.83
N THR A 161 -9.37 -39.34 3.22
CA THR A 161 -8.60 -40.59 3.24
C THR A 161 -7.28 -40.34 3.96
N SER A 162 -6.45 -41.37 4.14
CA SER A 162 -5.12 -41.20 4.72
C SER A 162 -4.20 -40.32 3.88
N ASP A 163 -4.35 -40.29 2.54
CA ASP A 163 -3.49 -39.54 1.61
C ASP A 163 -4.12 -38.23 1.11
N ASN A 164 -5.45 -38.14 1.04
CA ASN A 164 -6.14 -37.03 0.37
C ASN A 164 -7.40 -36.56 1.11
N ILE A 165 -7.62 -35.25 1.11
CA ILE A 165 -8.87 -34.58 1.49
C ILE A 165 -9.47 -33.94 0.24
N THR A 166 -10.72 -34.24 -0.05
CA THR A 166 -11.48 -33.68 -1.16
C THR A 166 -12.74 -33.02 -0.64
N VAL A 167 -12.96 -31.77 -1.04
CA VAL A 167 -14.15 -30.99 -0.69
C VAL A 167 -14.85 -30.58 -1.99
N SER A 168 -16.16 -30.81 -2.07
CA SER A 168 -16.99 -30.36 -3.18
C SER A 168 -18.27 -29.73 -2.70
N GLY A 169 -18.79 -28.82 -3.49
CA GLY A 169 -20.04 -28.15 -3.21
C GLY A 169 -20.64 -27.49 -4.44
N LEU A 170 -21.68 -26.70 -4.18
CA LEU A 170 -22.48 -26.02 -5.20
C LEU A 170 -22.57 -24.52 -4.90
N GLY A 171 -22.91 -23.72 -5.91
CA GLY A 171 -23.06 -22.27 -5.81
C GLY A 171 -21.76 -21.48 -5.95
N ASP A 172 -21.89 -20.18 -6.18
CA ASP A 172 -20.79 -19.20 -6.17
C ASP A 172 -21.28 -17.92 -5.51
N GLY A 173 -20.72 -17.64 -4.34
CA GLY A 173 -21.11 -16.53 -3.47
C GLY A 173 -21.88 -16.96 -2.22
N HIS A 174 -22.53 -15.99 -1.59
CA HIS A 174 -23.18 -16.17 -0.29
C HIS A 174 -24.52 -16.89 -0.35
N GLY A 175 -25.22 -16.89 -1.49
CA GLY A 175 -26.51 -17.56 -1.67
C GLY A 175 -27.73 -16.82 -1.11
N VAL A 176 -27.54 -15.74 -0.34
CA VAL A 176 -28.63 -14.85 0.09
C VAL A 176 -29.19 -14.02 -1.07
N GLY A 177 -30.52 -13.99 -1.21
CA GLY A 177 -31.22 -13.18 -2.22
C GLY A 177 -31.12 -13.75 -3.64
N LEU A 178 -30.92 -12.87 -4.61
CA LEU A 178 -31.00 -13.22 -6.03
C LEU A 178 -29.79 -14.03 -6.51
N SER A 179 -30.05 -15.14 -7.22
CA SER A 179 -29.04 -15.82 -8.04
C SER A 179 -29.01 -15.18 -9.43
N GLN A 180 -27.85 -14.72 -9.87
CA GLN A 180 -27.70 -14.11 -11.19
C GLN A 180 -27.96 -15.14 -12.30
N TRP A 181 -27.40 -16.35 -12.16
CA TRP A 181 -27.68 -17.46 -13.08
C TRP A 181 -29.13 -17.90 -13.03
N GLY A 182 -29.73 -17.97 -11.84
CA GLY A 182 -31.14 -18.33 -11.70
C GLY A 182 -32.07 -17.28 -12.31
N ALA A 183 -31.80 -15.99 -12.12
CA ALA A 183 -32.53 -14.91 -12.76
C ALA A 183 -32.42 -14.97 -14.30
N LYS A 184 -31.22 -15.21 -14.84
CA LYS A 184 -31.03 -15.42 -16.29
C LYS A 184 -31.85 -16.60 -16.79
N ASN A 185 -31.76 -17.76 -16.14
CA ASN A 185 -32.45 -18.97 -16.60
C ASN A 185 -33.98 -18.86 -16.47
N ARG A 186 -34.48 -18.12 -15.48
CA ARG A 186 -35.90 -17.74 -15.38
C ARG A 186 -36.33 -16.84 -16.53
N ALA A 187 -35.51 -15.84 -16.87
CA ALA A 187 -35.76 -14.96 -18.01
C ALA A 187 -35.76 -15.73 -19.34
N ASP A 188 -34.81 -16.65 -19.52
CA ASP A 188 -34.74 -17.53 -20.69
C ASP A 188 -35.98 -18.46 -20.78
N ALA A 189 -36.56 -18.82 -19.64
CA ALA A 189 -37.82 -19.55 -19.54
C ALA A 189 -39.08 -18.66 -19.66
N GLY A 190 -38.91 -17.38 -19.99
CA GLY A 190 -40.00 -16.43 -20.26
C GLY A 190 -40.53 -15.66 -19.07
N GLN A 191 -39.97 -15.82 -17.86
CA GLN A 191 -40.38 -15.03 -16.70
C GLN A 191 -39.94 -13.56 -16.85
N LYS A 192 -40.84 -12.64 -16.52
CA LYS A 192 -40.57 -11.21 -16.50
C LYS A 192 -39.79 -10.81 -15.26
N TYR A 193 -39.13 -9.66 -15.32
CA TYR A 193 -38.28 -9.17 -14.22
C TYR A 193 -39.02 -9.07 -12.87
N ASN A 194 -40.30 -8.70 -12.88
CA ASN A 194 -41.13 -8.59 -11.68
C ASN A 194 -41.41 -9.95 -11.03
N GLU A 195 -41.65 -10.99 -11.84
CA GLU A 195 -41.83 -12.37 -11.37
C GLU A 195 -40.51 -12.93 -10.79
N ILE A 196 -39.39 -12.63 -11.45
CA ILE A 196 -38.05 -13.02 -10.99
C ILE A 196 -37.73 -12.37 -9.64
N LEU A 197 -37.95 -11.07 -9.51
CA LEU A 197 -37.71 -10.34 -8.27
C LEU A 197 -38.63 -10.81 -7.14
N ALA A 198 -39.92 -11.04 -7.42
CA ALA A 198 -40.86 -11.57 -6.44
C ALA A 198 -40.45 -12.96 -5.93
N PHE A 199 -39.85 -13.80 -6.78
CA PHE A 199 -39.29 -15.07 -6.34
C PHE A 199 -38.12 -14.89 -5.38
N TYR A 200 -37.16 -14.01 -5.66
CA TYR A 200 -35.96 -13.88 -4.83
C TYR A 200 -36.14 -13.01 -3.58
N TYR A 201 -37.05 -12.04 -3.64
CA TYR A 201 -37.32 -11.07 -2.58
C TYR A 201 -38.78 -11.18 -2.16
N ASP A 202 -39.02 -12.10 -1.22
CA ASP A 202 -40.36 -12.53 -0.85
C ASP A 202 -41.20 -11.40 -0.23
N GLY A 203 -42.48 -11.31 -0.59
CA GLY A 203 -43.39 -10.29 -0.09
C GLY A 203 -43.00 -8.84 -0.43
N THR A 204 -42.08 -8.63 -1.39
CA THR A 204 -41.69 -7.28 -1.81
C THR A 204 -42.55 -6.76 -2.96
N THR A 205 -42.70 -5.44 -3.05
CA THR A 205 -43.39 -4.75 -4.13
C THR A 205 -42.42 -3.90 -4.93
N ILE A 206 -42.71 -3.74 -6.22
CA ILE A 206 -41.94 -2.86 -7.11
C ILE A 206 -42.67 -1.53 -7.17
N THR A 207 -41.99 -0.48 -6.70
CA THR A 207 -42.50 0.90 -6.74
C THR A 207 -41.69 1.72 -7.73
N LYS A 208 -42.39 2.46 -8.61
CA LYS A 208 -41.75 3.44 -9.49
C LYS A 208 -41.40 4.68 -8.65
N GLU A 209 -40.11 4.90 -8.39
CA GLU A 209 -39.66 6.02 -7.54
C GLU A 209 -39.69 7.39 -8.24
N TYR A 210 -39.82 7.43 -9.57
CA TYR A 210 -39.88 8.67 -10.35
C TYR A 210 -40.92 8.58 -11.47
N MET A 211 -41.78 9.60 -11.64
CA MET A 211 -42.65 9.69 -12.82
C MET A 211 -41.83 9.91 -14.10
N GLU A 212 -42.34 9.45 -15.24
CA GLU A 212 -41.75 9.79 -16.54
C GLU A 212 -41.72 11.31 -16.71
N ARG A 213 -40.59 11.81 -17.19
CA ARG A 213 -40.40 13.25 -17.43
C ARG A 213 -41.44 13.69 -18.47
N PRO A 214 -42.34 14.65 -18.18
CA PRO A 214 -43.26 15.15 -19.20
C PRO A 214 -42.44 15.69 -20.37
N GLN A 215 -42.72 15.21 -21.59
CA GLN A 215 -42.17 15.81 -22.80
C GLN A 215 -42.65 17.27 -22.86
N SER A 216 -41.71 18.21 -22.88
CA SER A 216 -42.01 19.63 -22.96
C SER A 216 -42.72 19.96 -24.27
N ALA A 217 -44.04 20.11 -24.22
CA ALA A 217 -44.76 20.90 -25.22
C ALA A 217 -44.37 22.37 -25.01
N VAL A 218 -43.86 23.01 -26.06
CA VAL A 218 -43.55 24.45 -26.06
C VAL A 218 -44.82 25.20 -26.39
N GLN A 219 -45.36 25.98 -25.44
CA GLN A 219 -46.21 27.12 -25.75
C GLN A 219 -46.08 28.23 -24.69
N PRO A 220 -46.09 29.52 -25.09
CA PRO A 220 -45.74 30.66 -24.24
C PRO A 220 -46.92 31.16 -23.38
N SER A 221 -46.58 31.76 -22.22
CA SER A 221 -47.53 32.45 -21.31
C SER A 221 -48.12 33.73 -21.91
N PRO A 222 -49.40 33.99 -21.62
CA PRO A 222 -49.84 35.13 -20.78
C PRO A 222 -51.03 34.72 -19.88
N GLU A 223 -51.59 35.41 -18.90
CA GLU A 223 -51.40 36.62 -18.07
C GLU A 223 -52.32 36.37 -16.83
N PRO A 224 -52.20 37.09 -15.71
CA PRO A 224 -52.94 36.79 -14.48
C PRO A 224 -54.30 37.49 -14.46
N ASN A 225 -55.37 36.80 -14.02
CA ASN A 225 -56.50 37.50 -13.41
C ASN A 225 -57.32 36.65 -12.41
N ASP A 226 -57.45 37.25 -11.22
CA ASP A 226 -58.51 37.31 -10.21
C ASP A 226 -59.52 36.18 -9.91
N GLN A 227 -59.69 36.06 -8.58
CA GLN A 227 -60.89 35.73 -7.78
C GLN A 227 -61.40 34.29 -7.67
N ALA A 228 -61.45 33.81 -6.42
CA ALA A 228 -62.54 32.99 -5.90
C ALA A 228 -62.68 33.13 -4.37
N GLU A 229 -63.90 32.90 -3.90
CA GLU A 229 -64.55 33.39 -2.69
C GLU A 229 -64.22 32.73 -1.34
N VAL A 230 -64.80 33.36 -0.32
CA VAL A 230 -64.85 33.10 1.13
C VAL A 230 -65.50 31.73 1.48
N PRO A 231 -65.08 31.06 2.58
CA PRO A 231 -65.44 29.67 2.87
C PRO A 231 -66.75 29.50 3.68
N THR A 232 -67.44 28.40 3.47
CA THR A 232 -68.54 27.91 4.30
C THR A 232 -68.05 26.82 5.27
N THR A 233 -68.50 26.90 6.51
CA THR A 233 -68.09 26.11 7.68
C THR A 233 -68.86 24.80 7.86
N ALA A 234 -68.18 23.69 8.17
CA ALA A 234 -68.51 22.62 9.15
C ALA A 234 -67.59 21.39 8.97
N PRO A 235 -67.51 20.43 9.91
CA PRO A 235 -67.09 20.50 11.31
C PRO A 235 -65.73 19.80 11.53
N ILE A 236 -65.12 20.05 12.70
CA ILE A 236 -63.79 19.55 13.10
C ILE A 236 -63.83 18.04 13.35
N VAL A 237 -63.11 17.28 12.51
CA VAL A 237 -62.54 15.97 12.86
C VAL A 237 -61.12 16.23 13.32
N ILE A 238 -60.73 15.70 14.48
CA ILE A 238 -59.31 15.65 14.87
C ILE A 238 -58.66 14.61 13.97
N GLU A 239 -58.26 15.03 12.77
CA GLU A 239 -57.37 14.27 11.92
C GLU A 239 -56.02 14.20 12.63
N THR A 240 -55.55 12.98 12.87
CA THR A 240 -54.12 12.77 13.07
C THR A 240 -53.42 13.40 11.86
N PRO A 241 -52.40 14.26 12.05
CA PRO A 241 -51.75 14.94 10.94
C PRO A 241 -51.39 13.88 9.89
N PRO A 242 -51.78 14.09 8.61
CA PRO A 242 -51.55 13.10 7.57
C PRO A 242 -50.10 12.67 7.63
N ALA A 243 -49.86 11.37 7.76
CA ALA A 243 -48.52 10.83 7.78
C ALA A 243 -47.80 11.37 6.54
N ASP A 244 -46.66 12.03 6.74
CA ASP A 244 -45.84 12.46 5.62
C ASP A 244 -45.54 11.23 4.78
N THR A 245 -45.98 11.24 3.52
CA THR A 245 -45.80 10.15 2.56
C THR A 245 -44.66 10.44 1.59
N THR A 246 -44.06 11.63 1.70
CA THR A 246 -43.05 12.10 0.77
C THR A 246 -41.66 11.87 1.33
N ALA A 247 -40.76 11.35 0.49
CA ALA A 247 -39.38 11.13 0.90
C ALA A 247 -38.56 12.42 0.83
N PRO A 248 -37.54 12.58 1.70
CA PRO A 248 -36.58 13.66 1.62
C PRO A 248 -35.98 13.79 0.21
N GLN A 249 -36.02 14.98 -0.36
CA GLN A 249 -35.37 15.26 -1.64
C GLN A 249 -33.87 15.46 -1.44
N ILE A 250 -33.07 14.62 -2.08
CA ILE A 250 -31.61 14.79 -2.17
C ILE A 250 -31.29 15.51 -3.48
N SER A 251 -30.71 16.69 -3.40
CA SER A 251 -30.37 17.53 -4.57
C SER A 251 -28.92 18.05 -4.50
N ALA A 252 -28.46 18.71 -5.56
CA ALA A 252 -27.13 19.32 -5.65
C ALA A 252 -25.96 18.36 -5.28
N VAL A 253 -26.09 17.09 -5.67
CA VAL A 253 -25.12 16.04 -5.35
C VAL A 253 -23.83 16.25 -6.15
N SER A 254 -22.71 16.34 -5.46
CA SER A 254 -21.38 16.47 -6.06
C SER A 254 -20.35 15.61 -5.31
N VAL A 255 -19.44 15.00 -6.07
CA VAL A 255 -18.27 14.30 -5.52
C VAL A 255 -17.04 14.83 -6.24
N ASN A 256 -16.25 15.65 -5.54
CA ASN A 256 -15.05 16.26 -6.07
C ASN A 256 -13.81 15.52 -5.54
N VAL A 257 -13.02 14.94 -6.44
CA VAL A 257 -11.82 14.17 -6.08
C VAL A 257 -10.57 15.00 -6.37
N ASP A 258 -9.83 15.32 -5.31
CA ASP A 258 -8.45 15.84 -5.40
C ASP A 258 -7.48 14.65 -5.29
N ASN A 259 -7.14 14.08 -6.45
CA ASN A 259 -6.22 12.95 -6.55
C ASN A 259 -4.80 13.28 -6.03
N ALA A 260 -4.38 14.54 -6.11
CA ALA A 260 -3.07 14.96 -5.61
C ALA A 260 -3.02 14.96 -4.08
N LYS A 261 -4.12 15.34 -3.42
CA LYS A 261 -4.25 15.33 -1.95
C LYS A 261 -4.83 14.05 -1.38
N SER A 262 -5.15 13.05 -2.22
CA SER A 262 -5.84 11.82 -1.82
C SER A 262 -7.13 12.08 -1.03
N LYS A 263 -7.95 13.02 -1.52
CA LYS A 263 -9.20 13.42 -0.88
C LYS A 263 -10.38 13.37 -1.85
N ALA A 264 -11.53 12.93 -1.36
CA ALA A 264 -12.82 13.08 -2.01
C ALA A 264 -13.75 13.91 -1.10
N ALA A 265 -14.33 14.98 -1.65
CA ALA A 265 -15.34 15.80 -0.98
C ALA A 265 -16.72 15.48 -1.58
N ILE A 266 -17.61 14.97 -0.74
CA ILE A 266 -18.98 14.62 -1.07
C ILE A 266 -19.89 15.72 -0.52
N SER A 267 -20.70 16.35 -1.36
CA SER A 267 -21.67 17.38 -0.95
C SER A 267 -23.03 17.15 -1.58
N PHE A 268 -24.09 17.40 -0.83
CA PHE A 268 -25.49 17.29 -1.27
C PHE A 268 -26.39 18.15 -0.40
N LYS A 269 -27.63 18.38 -0.83
CA LYS A 269 -28.66 19.10 -0.09
C LYS A 269 -29.85 18.20 0.24
N THR A 270 -30.43 18.36 1.42
CA THR A 270 -31.76 17.83 1.76
C THR A 270 -32.76 18.97 1.96
N ASN A 271 -34.00 18.77 1.52
CA ASN A 271 -35.10 19.74 1.67
C ASN A 271 -35.75 19.72 3.06
N GLU A 272 -35.53 18.66 3.85
CA GLU A 272 -36.13 18.47 5.15
C GLU A 272 -35.19 17.79 6.15
N LYS A 273 -35.66 17.67 7.40
CA LYS A 273 -34.94 17.02 8.49
C LYS A 273 -34.94 15.51 8.30
N ALA A 274 -33.75 14.90 8.28
CA ALA A 274 -33.60 13.48 8.00
C ALA A 274 -32.40 12.87 8.71
N LYS A 275 -32.46 11.56 8.98
CA LYS A 275 -31.32 10.71 9.34
C LYS A 275 -30.52 10.39 8.07
N ILE A 276 -29.25 10.77 8.09
CA ILE A 276 -28.35 10.74 6.94
C ILE A 276 -27.25 9.69 7.13
N SER A 277 -27.21 8.74 6.20
CA SER A 277 -26.14 7.76 6.06
C SER A 277 -25.34 8.05 4.79
N VAL A 278 -24.03 8.27 4.93
CA VAL A 278 -23.11 8.45 3.80
C VAL A 278 -22.04 7.37 3.88
N TYR A 279 -21.82 6.61 2.81
CA TYR A 279 -20.86 5.50 2.79
C TYR A 279 -20.10 5.43 1.46
N ILE A 280 -18.93 4.81 1.47
CA ILE A 280 -18.12 4.56 0.28
C ILE A 280 -18.17 3.07 -0.04
N LYS A 281 -18.41 2.72 -1.30
CA LYS A 281 -18.31 1.34 -1.80
C LYS A 281 -17.43 1.23 -3.04
N ASP A 282 -16.83 0.07 -3.22
CA ASP A 282 -16.08 -0.27 -4.42
C ASP A 282 -16.98 -0.69 -5.60
N SER A 283 -16.36 -0.93 -6.76
CA SER A 283 -17.04 -1.38 -7.97
C SER A 283 -17.68 -2.77 -7.86
N THR A 284 -17.29 -3.57 -6.86
CA THR A 284 -17.90 -4.88 -6.57
C THR A 284 -19.15 -4.74 -5.70
N GLY A 285 -19.45 -3.53 -5.23
CA GLY A 285 -20.58 -3.24 -4.35
C GLY A 285 -20.26 -3.40 -2.87
N LYS A 286 -19.03 -3.75 -2.49
CA LYS A 286 -18.62 -3.87 -1.09
C LYS A 286 -18.52 -2.48 -0.46
N ILE A 287 -19.27 -2.27 0.63
CA ILE A 287 -19.13 -1.07 1.46
C ILE A 287 -17.77 -1.12 2.15
N LEU A 288 -16.96 -0.11 1.89
CA LEU A 288 -15.62 0.05 2.44
C LEU A 288 -15.66 0.78 3.79
N THR A 289 -16.52 1.80 3.91
CA THR A 289 -16.68 2.58 5.14
C THR A 289 -17.97 3.38 5.13
N TYR A 290 -18.45 3.75 6.33
CA TYR A 290 -19.44 4.82 6.53
C TYR A 290 -18.72 6.11 6.93
N LEU A 291 -19.04 7.23 6.28
CA LEU A 291 -18.62 8.60 6.66
C LEU A 291 -19.60 9.22 7.66
N SER A 292 -20.86 8.78 7.63
CA SER A 292 -21.87 8.98 8.67
C SER A 292 -22.89 7.86 8.59
N GLN A 293 -23.46 7.47 9.73
CA GLN A 293 -24.49 6.45 9.79
C GLN A 293 -25.66 6.98 10.63
N ASP A 294 -26.82 7.09 9.98
CA ASP A 294 -28.12 7.52 10.53
C ASP A 294 -28.06 8.82 11.37
N ALA A 295 -27.16 9.73 10.98
CA ALA A 295 -26.97 11.00 11.67
C ALA A 295 -28.14 11.93 11.38
N LEU A 296 -28.89 12.34 12.40
CA LEU A 296 -30.00 13.28 12.24
C LEU A 296 -29.46 14.67 11.87
N THR A 297 -29.91 15.22 10.75
CA THR A 297 -29.52 16.55 10.25
C THR A 297 -30.74 17.40 9.92
N GLU A 298 -30.62 18.70 10.15
CA GLU A 298 -31.58 19.70 9.69
C GLU A 298 -31.52 19.87 8.15
N PRO A 299 -32.58 20.40 7.51
CA PRO A 299 -32.57 20.71 6.09
C PRO A 299 -31.41 21.63 5.70
N GLY A 300 -30.77 21.37 4.57
CA GLY A 300 -29.67 22.20 4.09
C GLY A 300 -28.56 21.43 3.39
N THR A 301 -27.40 22.08 3.27
CA THR A 301 -26.22 21.50 2.60
C THR A 301 -25.41 20.68 3.57
N ILE A 302 -25.11 19.45 3.20
CA ILE A 302 -24.30 18.51 3.97
C ILE A 302 -23.05 18.19 3.16
N SER A 303 -21.89 18.24 3.82
CA SER A 303 -20.61 17.91 3.20
C SER A 303 -19.84 16.90 4.05
N LYS A 304 -19.23 15.91 3.40
CA LYS A 304 -18.37 14.88 4.01
C LYS A 304 -17.07 14.77 3.23
N GLU A 305 -15.96 14.63 3.95
CA GLU A 305 -14.67 14.32 3.35
C GLU A 305 -14.32 12.84 3.55
N TYR A 306 -13.64 12.27 2.55
CA TYR A 306 -13.10 10.93 2.60
C TYR A 306 -11.65 10.91 2.13
N ASN A 307 -10.79 10.20 2.87
CA ASN A 307 -9.39 9.98 2.52
C ASN A 307 -9.27 8.80 1.57
N THR A 308 -8.86 9.05 0.32
CA THR A 308 -8.72 8.04 -0.73
C THR A 308 -7.33 7.38 -0.79
N SER A 309 -6.43 7.71 0.14
CA SER A 309 -5.05 7.21 0.16
C SER A 309 -4.93 5.69 0.28
N THR A 310 -5.95 5.01 0.81
CA THR A 310 -5.98 3.54 0.94
C THR A 310 -6.65 2.84 -0.26
N LEU A 311 -7.35 3.59 -1.12
CA LEU A 311 -8.07 3.02 -2.27
C LEU A 311 -7.14 2.72 -3.44
N ALA A 312 -7.40 1.65 -4.19
CA ALA A 312 -6.68 1.39 -5.45
C ALA A 312 -7.16 2.37 -6.55
N ASN A 313 -6.45 2.39 -7.68
CA ASN A 313 -6.97 3.10 -8.86
C ASN A 313 -8.22 2.40 -9.35
N GLY A 314 -9.27 3.17 -9.59
CA GLY A 314 -10.54 2.61 -10.04
C GLY A 314 -11.73 3.49 -9.76
N LYS A 315 -12.90 2.96 -10.12
CA LYS A 315 -14.20 3.60 -9.93
C LYS A 315 -14.81 3.18 -8.60
N TYR A 316 -15.28 4.16 -7.84
CA TYR A 316 -15.90 4.03 -6.53
C TYR A 316 -17.22 4.78 -6.51
N TYR A 317 -18.01 4.58 -5.45
CA TYR A 317 -19.32 5.17 -5.32
C TYR A 317 -19.52 5.70 -3.90
N ALA A 318 -20.08 6.91 -3.79
CA ALA A 318 -20.50 7.47 -2.51
C ALA A 318 -22.01 7.30 -2.40
N GLY A 319 -22.46 6.36 -1.55
CA GLY A 319 -23.88 6.17 -1.27
C GLY A 319 -24.35 7.17 -0.25
N ILE A 320 -25.45 7.86 -0.54
CA ILE A 320 -26.11 8.81 0.35
C ILE A 320 -27.54 8.32 0.54
N ILE A 321 -27.98 8.19 1.79
CA ILE A 321 -29.34 7.80 2.18
C ILE A 321 -29.86 8.86 3.15
N ALA A 322 -31.04 9.39 2.88
CA ALA A 322 -31.79 10.26 3.77
C ALA A 322 -33.09 9.57 4.19
N MET A 323 -33.41 9.58 5.48
CA MET A 323 -34.65 9.03 6.03
C MET A 323 -35.31 10.01 6.99
N ASP A 324 -36.55 10.40 6.73
CA ASP A 324 -37.30 11.32 7.61
C ASP A 324 -37.78 10.65 8.92
N GLY A 325 -38.56 11.38 9.72
CA GLY A 325 -39.19 10.87 10.94
C GLY A 325 -40.31 9.84 10.70
N SER A 326 -40.89 9.81 9.50
CA SER A 326 -41.95 8.88 9.05
C SER A 326 -41.40 7.61 8.38
N ASN A 327 -40.07 7.48 8.30
CA ASN A 327 -39.31 6.42 7.63
C ASN A 327 -39.40 6.42 6.09
N ASN A 328 -39.82 7.53 5.46
CA ASN A 328 -39.66 7.67 4.01
C ASN A 328 -38.18 7.87 3.69
N ARG A 329 -37.72 7.28 2.59
CA ARG A 329 -36.30 7.19 2.25
C ARG A 329 -36.03 7.70 0.85
N ALA A 330 -34.97 8.48 0.72
CA ALA A 330 -34.35 8.77 -0.56
C ALA A 330 -32.89 8.31 -0.55
N SER A 331 -32.39 7.93 -1.71
CA SER A 331 -30.98 7.58 -1.86
C SER A 331 -30.42 8.01 -3.21
N THR A 332 -29.11 8.22 -3.24
CA THR A 332 -28.37 8.47 -4.48
C THR A 332 -26.98 7.86 -4.37
N LEU A 333 -26.38 7.58 -5.53
CA LEU A 333 -25.12 6.85 -5.64
C LEU A 333 -24.20 7.46 -6.71
N PRO A 334 -23.73 8.71 -6.52
CA PRO A 334 -22.73 9.28 -7.41
C PRO A 334 -21.46 8.42 -7.44
N SER A 335 -20.97 8.17 -8.66
CA SER A 335 -19.67 7.54 -8.85
C SER A 335 -18.54 8.56 -8.89
N PHE A 336 -17.36 8.18 -8.42
CA PHE A 336 -16.13 8.96 -8.54
C PHE A 336 -14.95 8.05 -8.89
N GLU A 337 -13.92 8.60 -9.53
CA GLU A 337 -12.72 7.86 -9.90
C GLU A 337 -11.54 8.26 -9.02
N VAL A 338 -10.89 7.26 -8.44
CA VAL A 338 -9.58 7.42 -7.81
C VAL A 338 -8.53 7.12 -8.87
N LYS A 339 -7.74 8.13 -9.20
CA LYS A 339 -6.57 8.02 -10.08
C LYS A 339 -5.38 8.45 -9.25
N LYS A 340 -4.85 7.54 -8.42
CA LYS A 340 -3.53 7.75 -7.86
C LYS A 340 -2.58 7.85 -9.02
N ILE A 341 -1.91 8.99 -9.10
CA ILE A 341 -0.73 9.16 -9.90
C ILE A 341 0.26 8.18 -9.31
N VAL A 342 0.37 6.99 -9.90
CA VAL A 342 1.55 6.15 -9.70
C VAL A 342 2.66 7.03 -10.27
N PRO A 343 3.62 7.52 -9.47
CA PRO A 343 4.79 8.11 -10.07
C PRO A 343 5.33 6.99 -10.96
N VAL A 344 5.42 7.26 -12.27
CA VAL A 344 6.08 6.34 -13.20
C VAL A 344 7.36 5.95 -12.50
N LYS A 345 7.49 4.67 -12.12
CA LYS A 345 8.65 4.24 -11.35
C LYS A 345 9.85 4.64 -12.19
N ASP A 346 10.63 5.59 -11.69
CA ASP A 346 11.82 6.01 -12.38
C ASP A 346 12.65 4.75 -12.59
N THR A 347 13.06 4.50 -13.82
CA THR A 347 13.91 3.35 -14.18
C THR A 347 15.34 3.79 -14.46
N THR A 348 15.57 5.10 -14.50
CA THR A 348 16.87 5.70 -14.75
C THR A 348 17.57 5.96 -13.43
N ALA A 349 18.83 5.55 -13.34
CA ALA A 349 19.63 5.84 -12.16
C ALA A 349 20.14 7.28 -12.18
N PRO A 350 20.34 7.92 -11.01
CA PRO A 350 20.93 9.25 -10.94
C PRO A 350 22.25 9.32 -11.69
N LYS A 351 22.41 10.29 -12.57
CA LYS A 351 23.66 10.52 -13.29
C LYS A 351 24.61 11.35 -12.45
N ILE A 352 25.78 10.78 -12.15
CA ILE A 352 26.91 11.48 -11.54
C ILE A 352 27.84 11.95 -12.66
N SER A 353 28.22 13.23 -12.65
CA SER A 353 29.11 13.82 -13.66
C SER A 353 30.12 14.79 -13.06
N SER A 354 31.15 15.13 -13.84
CA SER A 354 32.16 16.14 -13.48
C SER A 354 32.89 15.85 -12.15
N VAL A 355 33.12 14.58 -11.83
CA VAL A 355 33.79 14.18 -10.59
C VAL A 355 35.25 14.62 -10.62
N LYS A 356 35.65 15.48 -9.67
CA LYS A 356 37.01 16.00 -9.54
C LYS A 356 37.43 16.01 -8.07
N THR A 357 38.68 15.66 -7.83
CA THR A 357 39.31 15.78 -6.51
C THR A 357 40.51 16.71 -6.57
N SER A 358 40.71 17.52 -5.54
CA SER A 358 41.92 18.32 -5.33
C SER A 358 42.48 18.06 -3.94
N VAL A 359 43.81 18.07 -3.81
CA VAL A 359 44.51 17.83 -2.53
C VAL A 359 45.57 18.91 -2.33
N ASN A 360 45.50 19.61 -1.20
CA ASN A 360 46.53 20.51 -0.73
C ASN A 360 47.32 19.81 0.39
N ASN A 361 48.47 19.26 0.00
CA ASN A 361 49.34 18.50 0.88
C ASN A 361 50.01 19.33 1.99
N THR A 362 50.16 20.64 1.80
CA THR A 362 50.72 21.55 2.82
C THR A 362 49.75 21.78 3.97
N THR A 363 48.45 21.82 3.67
CA THR A 363 47.39 22.05 4.66
C THR A 363 46.64 20.78 5.06
N ASN A 364 46.96 19.64 4.45
CA ASN A 364 46.27 18.36 4.60
C ASN A 364 44.74 18.47 4.42
N LYS A 365 44.34 19.27 3.42
CA LYS A 365 42.94 19.46 3.02
C LYS A 365 42.74 18.96 1.61
N ALA A 366 41.59 18.35 1.37
CA ALA A 366 41.17 17.94 0.05
C ALA A 366 39.74 18.41 -0.22
N SER A 367 39.37 18.47 -1.49
CA SER A 367 38.04 18.86 -1.95
C SER A 367 37.57 17.88 -3.02
N LEU A 368 36.32 17.47 -2.93
CA LEU A 368 35.60 16.71 -3.95
C LEU A 368 34.52 17.61 -4.55
N THR A 369 34.44 17.66 -5.88
CA THR A 369 33.33 18.27 -6.61
C THR A 369 32.74 17.31 -7.63
N PHE A 370 31.41 17.35 -7.80
CA PHE A 370 30.68 16.60 -8.83
C PHE A 370 29.27 17.19 -8.99
N ASN A 371 28.52 16.75 -10.01
CA ASN A 371 27.11 17.09 -10.20
C ASN A 371 26.24 15.84 -10.16
N THR A 372 25.03 15.96 -9.61
CA THR A 372 23.93 15.02 -9.82
C THR A 372 22.83 15.67 -10.66
N ASN A 373 22.22 14.91 -11.56
CA ASN A 373 21.09 15.39 -12.37
C ASN A 373 19.75 15.42 -11.59
N GLU A 374 19.67 14.72 -10.46
CA GLU A 374 18.44 14.59 -9.68
C GLU A 374 18.70 14.50 -8.16
N THR A 375 17.61 14.62 -7.39
CA THR A 375 17.64 14.53 -5.93
C THR A 375 17.77 13.08 -5.50
N SER A 376 18.82 12.74 -4.75
CA SER A 376 19.10 11.36 -4.35
C SER A 376 19.77 11.28 -2.98
N LYS A 377 19.70 10.10 -2.35
CA LYS A 377 20.48 9.77 -1.15
C LYS A 377 21.91 9.50 -1.55
N LEU A 378 22.82 10.26 -0.95
CA LEU A 378 24.22 10.29 -1.31
C LEU A 378 25.08 9.69 -0.21
N THR A 379 25.91 8.71 -0.58
CA THR A 379 26.93 8.09 0.26
C THR A 379 28.29 8.28 -0.37
N ILE A 380 29.19 8.95 0.34
CA ILE A 380 30.56 9.27 -0.10
C ILE A 380 31.53 8.72 0.93
N TYR A 381 32.51 7.95 0.46
CA TYR A 381 33.48 7.31 1.34
C TYR A 381 34.84 7.15 0.66
N ILE A 382 35.89 7.03 1.46
CA ILE A 382 37.27 6.90 0.98
C ILE A 382 37.73 5.46 1.15
N LYS A 383 38.36 4.92 0.10
CA LYS A 383 39.02 3.62 0.09
C LYS A 383 40.53 3.77 -0.02
N ASP A 384 41.26 2.85 0.62
CA ASP A 384 42.68 2.65 0.33
C ASP A 384 42.91 1.87 -0.98
N SER A 385 44.18 1.66 -1.34
CA SER A 385 44.59 0.91 -2.53
C SER A 385 44.19 -0.56 -2.53
N LYS A 386 43.81 -1.13 -1.37
CA LYS A 386 43.30 -2.49 -1.23
C LYS A 386 41.77 -2.54 -1.27
N GLY A 387 41.10 -1.39 -1.46
CA GLY A 387 39.65 -1.28 -1.49
C GLY A 387 38.98 -1.21 -0.11
N LYS A 388 39.75 -1.19 0.98
CA LYS A 388 39.20 -1.06 2.34
C LYS A 388 38.64 0.32 2.55
N ILE A 389 37.40 0.40 3.03
CA ILE A 389 36.76 1.66 3.40
C ILE A 389 37.42 2.21 4.67
N LEU A 390 37.94 3.42 4.59
CA LEU A 390 38.61 4.11 5.70
C LEU A 390 37.66 5.06 6.44
N THR A 391 36.82 5.79 5.70
CA THR A 391 35.88 6.74 6.29
C THR A 391 34.70 7.03 5.37
N TYR A 392 33.59 7.45 5.97
CA TYR A 392 32.44 8.01 5.27
C TYR A 392 32.47 9.53 5.43
N LEU A 393 32.59 10.25 4.31
CA LEU A 393 32.48 11.71 4.29
C LEU A 393 31.01 12.16 4.31
N LYS A 394 30.11 11.32 3.77
CA LYS A 394 28.66 11.48 3.82
C LYS A 394 28.02 10.10 3.78
N LYS A 395 26.95 9.86 4.54
CA LYS A 395 26.25 8.57 4.53
C LYS A 395 24.74 8.79 4.44
N ASP A 396 24.15 8.21 3.39
CA ASP A 396 22.71 8.15 3.11
C ASP A 396 21.98 9.50 3.18
N ALA A 397 22.70 10.59 2.88
CA ALA A 397 22.17 11.94 3.04
C ALA A 397 21.42 12.39 1.79
N LEU A 398 20.15 12.73 1.95
CA LEU A 398 19.32 13.27 0.87
C LEU A 398 19.89 14.60 0.37
N THR A 399 20.21 14.67 -0.91
CA THR A 399 20.85 15.84 -1.54
C THR A 399 20.11 16.21 -2.81
N LYS A 400 19.78 17.49 -2.98
CA LYS A 400 19.11 17.99 -4.20
C LYS A 400 20.01 17.84 -5.43
N ALA A 401 19.39 17.81 -6.60
CA ALA A 401 20.10 17.88 -7.88
C ALA A 401 21.03 19.11 -7.95
N GLY A 402 22.17 18.96 -8.61
CA GLY A 402 23.11 20.05 -8.88
C GLY A 402 24.52 19.77 -8.38
N ALA A 403 25.29 20.85 -8.24
CA ALA A 403 26.70 20.81 -7.87
C ALA A 403 26.87 20.50 -6.38
N VAL A 404 27.69 19.49 -6.10
CA VAL A 404 28.10 19.12 -4.75
C VAL A 404 29.59 19.42 -4.59
N LYS A 405 29.93 20.14 -3.53
CA LYS A 405 31.30 20.36 -3.08
C LYS A 405 31.45 19.86 -1.65
N LEU A 406 32.49 19.07 -1.40
CA LEU A 406 32.78 18.52 -0.08
C LEU A 406 34.27 18.65 0.21
N ASP A 407 34.59 19.42 1.25
CA ASP A 407 35.95 19.55 1.74
C ASP A 407 36.19 18.55 2.89
N TYR A 408 37.34 17.90 2.90
CA TYR A 408 37.70 16.88 3.89
C TYR A 408 39.17 16.94 4.27
N SER A 409 39.49 16.42 5.46
CA SER A 409 40.87 16.35 5.95
C SER A 409 41.58 15.09 5.44
N THR A 410 42.86 15.21 5.12
CA THR A 410 43.76 14.08 4.81
C THR A 410 44.75 13.79 5.93
N ASN A 411 44.54 14.35 7.13
CA ASN A 411 45.46 14.19 8.26
C ASN A 411 45.63 12.74 8.71
N SER A 412 44.57 11.94 8.66
CA SER A 412 44.56 10.54 9.06
C SER A 412 45.14 9.59 7.99
N TYR A 413 45.44 10.09 6.79
CA TYR A 413 45.95 9.27 5.69
C TYR A 413 47.47 9.32 5.62
N ALA A 414 48.07 8.15 5.42
CA ALA A 414 49.49 8.01 5.13
C ALA A 414 49.79 8.47 3.68
N ASN A 415 51.07 8.48 3.33
CA ASN A 415 51.46 8.73 1.95
C ASN A 415 50.96 7.60 1.05
N GLY A 416 50.24 7.94 -0.02
CA GLY A 416 49.71 6.94 -0.93
C GLY A 416 48.56 7.43 -1.79
N LYS A 417 48.08 6.51 -2.65
CA LYS A 417 46.92 6.71 -3.51
C LYS A 417 45.66 6.21 -2.82
N TYR A 418 44.60 7.00 -2.92
CA TYR A 418 43.29 6.75 -2.33
C TYR A 418 42.22 6.97 -3.38
N THR A 419 41.06 6.36 -3.17
CA THR A 419 39.89 6.54 -4.04
C THR A 419 38.73 7.08 -3.23
N VAL A 420 38.13 8.18 -3.68
CA VAL A 420 36.81 8.58 -3.19
C VAL A 420 35.75 7.90 -4.05
N ALA A 421 34.80 7.24 -3.39
CA ALA A 421 33.67 6.58 -4.02
C ALA A 421 32.38 7.32 -3.68
N ILE A 422 31.55 7.52 -4.69
CA ILE A 422 30.26 8.20 -4.62
C ILE A 422 29.20 7.16 -5.00
N LEU A 423 28.18 7.01 -4.16
CA LEU A 423 27.01 6.18 -4.40
C LEU A 423 25.77 7.06 -4.26
N THR A 424 24.89 7.03 -5.25
CA THR A 424 23.59 7.72 -5.20
C THR A 424 22.46 6.72 -5.34
N VAL A 425 21.42 6.89 -4.54
CA VAL A 425 20.19 6.09 -4.59
C VAL A 425 18.99 7.04 -4.63
N ASP A 426 18.16 6.96 -5.68
CA ASP A 426 16.94 7.76 -5.77
C ASP A 426 15.80 7.18 -4.91
N THR A 427 14.62 7.80 -4.97
CA THR A 427 13.41 7.33 -4.26
C THR A 427 12.80 6.06 -4.86
N SER A 428 13.15 5.73 -6.11
CA SER A 428 12.73 4.52 -6.83
C SER A 428 13.70 3.34 -6.64
N ASN A 429 14.75 3.52 -5.82
CA ASN A 429 15.86 2.61 -5.54
C ASN A 429 16.82 2.35 -6.72
N ASN A 430 16.84 3.20 -7.75
CA ASN A 430 17.87 3.11 -8.77
C ASN A 430 19.20 3.63 -8.20
N LYS A 431 20.29 2.97 -8.59
CA LYS A 431 21.61 3.20 -8.01
C LYS A 431 22.60 3.55 -9.09
N SER A 432 23.45 4.53 -8.82
CA SER A 432 24.64 4.77 -9.62
C SER A 432 25.84 5.03 -8.72
N SER A 433 27.02 4.88 -9.31
CA SER A 433 28.26 5.14 -8.58
C SER A 433 29.31 5.76 -9.49
N ALA A 434 30.19 6.54 -8.89
CA ALA A 434 31.36 7.09 -9.54
C ALA A 434 32.53 7.09 -8.57
N THR A 435 33.75 7.14 -9.10
CA THR A 435 34.97 7.19 -8.28
C THR A 435 35.94 8.21 -8.82
N ALA A 436 36.80 8.73 -7.94
CA ALA A 436 37.95 9.54 -8.33
C ALA A 436 39.15 9.20 -7.45
N ALA A 437 40.32 9.11 -8.07
CA ALA A 437 41.56 8.86 -7.36
C ALA A 437 42.21 10.18 -6.91
N PHE A 438 42.81 10.18 -5.72
CA PHE A 438 43.64 11.27 -5.23
C PHE A 438 44.87 10.72 -4.51
N GLU A 439 45.91 11.54 -4.41
CA GLU A 439 47.17 11.15 -3.79
C GLU A 439 47.47 12.05 -2.59
N VAL A 440 47.81 11.43 -1.46
CA VAL A 440 48.27 12.13 -0.25
C VAL A 440 49.79 12.05 -0.21
N LYS A 441 50.44 13.21 -0.10
CA LYS A 441 51.89 13.35 0.08
C LYS A 441 52.14 14.27 1.27
N LYS A 442 52.29 13.70 2.47
CA LYS A 442 52.66 14.43 3.67
C LYS A 442 53.97 15.18 3.41
N VAL A 443 53.90 16.50 3.44
CA VAL A 443 55.09 17.34 3.40
C VAL A 443 55.64 17.49 4.81
N LYS A 444 56.95 17.38 4.95
CA LYS A 444 57.61 17.68 6.22
C LYS A 444 57.68 19.20 6.36
N THR A 445 57.17 19.75 7.45
CA THR A 445 57.26 21.19 7.74
C THR A 445 58.13 21.42 8.97
N GLY A 446 58.66 22.63 9.11
CA GLY A 446 59.33 23.04 10.34
C GLY A 446 59.15 24.53 10.61
N LYS A 447 59.27 24.91 11.89
CA LYS A 447 59.08 26.28 12.36
C LYS A 447 60.42 26.97 12.57
N VAL A 448 60.57 28.18 12.05
CA VAL A 448 61.79 28.97 12.18
C VAL A 448 61.98 29.42 13.64
N LEU A 449 63.13 29.09 14.22
CA LEU A 449 63.46 29.35 15.63
C LEU A 449 64.17 30.70 15.85
N VAL A 450 64.87 31.19 14.83
CA VAL A 450 65.71 32.40 14.90
C VAL A 450 64.94 33.64 14.45
N SER A 451 65.30 34.81 14.99
CA SER A 451 64.66 36.11 14.67
C SER A 451 64.60 36.40 13.17
N LEU A 452 65.71 36.13 12.47
CA LEU A 452 65.85 36.29 11.03
C LEU A 452 66.68 35.13 10.46
N LEU A 453 66.07 34.32 9.62
CA LEU A 453 66.70 33.17 8.99
C LEU A 453 67.09 33.51 7.55
N HIS A 454 68.39 33.42 7.22
CA HIS A 454 68.88 33.61 5.86
C HIS A 454 68.71 32.35 5.01
N VAL A 455 68.01 32.47 3.88
CA VAL A 455 67.86 31.41 2.88
C VAL A 455 68.97 31.55 1.85
N ARG A 456 69.70 30.46 1.57
CA ARG A 456 70.90 30.48 0.71
C ARG A 456 70.73 29.65 -0.56
N THR A 457 71.52 29.98 -1.59
CA THR A 457 71.54 29.27 -2.89
C THR A 457 72.00 27.81 -2.79
N SER A 458 72.91 27.48 -1.87
CA SER A 458 73.41 26.12 -1.64
C SER A 458 73.65 25.84 -0.15
N ALA A 459 73.89 24.58 0.22
CA ALA A 459 74.09 24.11 1.60
C ALA A 459 75.46 24.53 2.18
N SER A 460 75.69 25.83 2.32
CA SER A 460 76.94 26.40 2.84
C SER A 460 76.71 27.76 3.50
N SER A 461 77.42 28.05 4.59
CA SER A 461 77.38 29.35 5.28
C SER A 461 77.98 30.49 4.45
N LYS A 462 78.78 30.16 3.42
CA LYS A 462 79.38 31.13 2.48
C LYS A 462 78.52 31.36 1.22
N ALA A 463 77.44 30.61 1.02
CA ALA A 463 76.60 30.71 -0.17
C ALA A 463 75.76 32.00 -0.20
N LYS A 464 75.49 32.53 -1.40
CA LYS A 464 74.70 33.77 -1.61
C LYS A 464 73.33 33.66 -0.94
N ILE A 465 72.96 34.69 -0.17
CA ILE A 465 71.64 34.84 0.45
C ILE A 465 70.64 35.26 -0.63
N ILE A 466 69.53 34.56 -0.71
CA ILE A 466 68.45 34.79 -1.69
C ILE A 466 67.16 35.27 -1.06
N GLY A 467 67.11 35.36 0.27
CA GLY A 467 65.98 35.89 1.00
C GLY A 467 66.09 35.63 2.49
N THR A 468 65.11 36.12 3.24
CA THR A 468 65.06 35.96 4.70
C THR A 468 63.66 35.54 5.16
N ILE A 469 63.59 34.82 6.28
CA ILE A 469 62.34 34.34 6.89
C ILE A 469 62.35 34.70 8.37
N LYS A 470 61.26 35.27 8.88
CA LYS A 470 61.15 35.70 10.29
C LYS A 470 60.89 34.50 11.23
N LYS A 471 61.21 34.68 12.52
CA LYS A 471 60.86 33.73 13.59
C LYS A 471 59.39 33.33 13.55
N ASN A 472 59.10 32.10 13.94
CA ASN A 472 57.78 31.49 14.01
C ASN A 472 57.07 31.25 12.67
N GLN A 473 57.68 31.62 11.53
CA GLN A 473 57.18 31.23 10.22
C GLN A 473 57.37 29.73 9.99
N THR A 474 56.44 29.11 9.25
CA THR A 474 56.49 27.69 8.90
C THR A 474 57.03 27.52 7.49
N VAL A 475 58.02 26.65 7.32
CA VAL A 475 58.64 26.33 6.03
C VAL A 475 58.39 24.87 5.67
N THR A 476 58.32 24.58 4.38
CA THR A 476 58.25 23.18 3.89
C THR A 476 59.67 22.67 3.69
N ILE A 477 60.01 21.54 4.29
CA ILE A 477 61.32 20.87 4.16
C ILE A 477 61.25 19.90 2.98
N LEU A 478 62.01 20.22 1.92
CA LEU A 478 62.09 19.44 0.68
C LEU A 478 63.11 18.30 0.78
N SER A 479 64.24 18.55 1.46
CA SER A 479 65.29 17.54 1.67
C SER A 479 66.20 17.91 2.83
N THR A 480 66.86 16.92 3.43
CA THR A 480 67.89 17.11 4.45
C THR A 480 69.23 16.64 3.91
N SER A 481 70.28 17.42 4.10
CA SER A 481 71.65 17.01 3.74
C SER A 481 72.67 17.70 4.64
N ARG A 482 73.54 16.90 5.28
CA ARG A 482 74.72 17.35 6.05
C ARG A 482 74.46 18.58 6.93
N GLY A 483 73.41 18.55 7.75
CA GLY A 483 73.05 19.65 8.68
C GLY A 483 72.32 20.84 8.06
N TRP A 484 71.88 20.74 6.80
CA TRP A 484 71.07 21.74 6.11
C TRP A 484 69.72 21.16 5.69
N TYR A 485 68.70 21.99 5.75
CA TYR A 485 67.42 21.74 5.09
C TYR A 485 67.36 22.54 3.80
N ARG A 486 66.99 21.86 2.70
CA ARG A 486 66.45 22.56 1.53
C ARG A 486 64.97 22.81 1.79
N ILE A 487 64.56 24.06 1.79
CA ILE A 487 63.21 24.48 2.15
C ILE A 487 62.54 25.23 1.00
N SER A 488 61.21 25.24 1.03
CA SER A 488 60.35 26.12 0.23
C SER A 488 59.53 27.02 1.16
N TYR A 489 59.50 28.31 0.85
CA TYR A 489 58.72 29.33 1.54
C TYR A 489 58.31 30.46 0.57
N GLY A 490 57.02 30.58 0.27
CA GLY A 490 56.53 31.50 -0.76
C GLY A 490 57.15 31.20 -2.12
N LYS A 491 57.83 32.19 -2.73
CA LYS A 491 58.60 32.00 -3.98
C LYS A 491 60.06 31.56 -3.75
N LEU A 492 60.50 31.48 -2.49
CA LEU A 492 61.88 31.15 -2.15
C LEU A 492 62.05 29.63 -2.05
N THR A 493 63.01 29.09 -2.82
CA THR A 493 63.50 27.72 -2.66
C THR A 493 65.02 27.77 -2.46
N GLY A 494 65.51 27.29 -1.32
CA GLY A 494 66.93 27.37 -0.97
C GLY A 494 67.28 26.60 0.29
N TYR A 495 68.48 26.82 0.82
CA TYR A 495 69.04 26.05 1.93
C TYR A 495 69.11 26.89 3.20
N VAL A 496 68.77 26.26 4.32
CA VAL A 496 68.85 26.84 5.68
C VAL A 496 69.50 25.84 6.64
N PRO A 497 70.20 26.29 7.68
CA PRO A 497 70.74 25.38 8.69
C PRO A 497 69.62 24.61 9.39
N GLN A 498 69.81 23.31 9.57
CA GLN A 498 68.85 22.44 10.24
C GLN A 498 68.56 22.90 11.68
N THR A 499 69.56 23.42 12.38
CA THR A 499 69.43 23.93 13.76
C THR A 499 68.51 25.15 13.88
N ALA A 500 68.22 25.85 12.77
CA ALA A 500 67.37 27.03 12.77
C ALA A 500 65.87 26.73 12.59
N VAL A 501 65.50 25.45 12.37
CA VAL A 501 64.14 25.02 12.04
C VAL A 501 63.79 23.75 12.83
N LYS A 502 62.69 23.78 13.59
CA LYS A 502 62.19 22.62 14.38
C LYS A 502 60.95 21.99 13.79
#